data_AF-A0A180F0Q9-F1
#
_entry.id   AF-A0A180F0Q9-F1
#
_cell.length_a   1.000
_cell.length_b   1.000
_cell.length_c   1.000
_cell.angle_alpha   90.00
_cell.angle_beta   90.00
_cell.angle_gamma   90.00
#
_symmetry.space_group_name_H-M   'P 1'
#
loop_
_entity.id
_entity.type
_entity.pdbx_description
1 polymer ?
#
loop_
_entity_poly.entity_id
_entity_poly.type
_entity_poly.pdbx_seq_one_letter_code
_entity_poly.pdbx_strand_id
1 'polypeptide(L)'
;MLKSDVQWSPHRQYKSKTEWEPLGFFSDCLCNSIRFDLMPGFFNSSAIRTLSDGFALFLFNGGRMRLIINNILSAQDKNTIIADSKDNSTVTFDLSNIEQLRDTLSEKDKYFFEYLSWLIANKRIDIKIISIKNEQGIAHTKEGVFSMNKTLLVLTALVILCKPL
;
A
#
# COMPACT_ATOMS: atom_id res chain seq x y z
N MET A 1 7.65 14.52 -15.13
CA MET A 1 7.10 14.44 -16.51
C MET A 1 7.04 12.98 -16.93
N LEU A 2 5.88 12.32 -16.89
CA LEU A 2 5.78 10.87 -17.19
C LEU A 2 6.48 10.51 -18.52
N LYS A 3 7.18 9.36 -18.55
CA LYS A 3 7.83 8.86 -19.77
C LYS A 3 6.81 8.73 -20.90
N SER A 4 7.17 9.21 -22.09
CA SER A 4 6.41 8.98 -23.31
C SER A 4 6.65 7.60 -23.92
N ASP A 5 7.70 6.89 -23.49
CA ASP A 5 8.06 5.56 -24.01
C ASP A 5 8.83 4.70 -23.01
N VAL A 6 8.79 3.37 -23.19
CA VAL A 6 9.49 2.38 -22.36
C VAL A 6 10.95 2.25 -22.84
N GLN A 7 11.88 2.46 -21.92
CA GLN A 7 13.31 2.24 -22.20
C GLN A 7 13.73 0.81 -21.87
N TRP A 8 14.19 0.09 -22.88
CA TRP A 8 14.72 -1.27 -22.73
C TRP A 8 16.05 -1.26 -21.95
N SER A 9 16.21 -2.22 -21.02
CA SER A 9 17.46 -2.38 -20.29
C SER A 9 18.55 -2.94 -21.21
N PRO A 10 19.67 -2.22 -21.44
CA PRO A 10 20.74 -2.70 -22.33
C PRO A 10 21.43 -3.96 -21.79
N HIS A 11 21.37 -4.18 -20.47
CA HIS A 11 22.03 -5.32 -19.81
C HIS A 11 21.05 -6.41 -19.38
N ARG A 12 19.76 -6.31 -19.71
CA ARG A 12 18.69 -7.25 -19.26
C ARG A 12 18.62 -7.41 -17.74
N GLN A 13 19.08 -6.41 -17.00
CA GLN A 13 19.05 -6.36 -15.54
C GLN A 13 18.03 -5.33 -15.08
N TYR A 14 17.47 -5.56 -13.88
CA TYR A 14 16.63 -4.60 -13.18
C TYR A 14 17.47 -3.39 -12.75
N LYS A 15 16.95 -2.18 -12.96
CA LYS A 15 17.55 -0.95 -12.47
C LYS A 15 16.70 -0.41 -11.32
N SER A 16 17.36 -0.07 -10.22
CA SER A 16 16.79 0.68 -9.09
C SER A 16 17.61 1.94 -8.85
N LYS A 17 17.07 2.86 -8.06
CA LYS A 17 17.63 4.19 -7.78
C LYS A 17 17.76 5.06 -9.03
N THR A 18 16.79 4.97 -9.93
CA THR A 18 16.71 5.83 -11.11
C THR A 18 15.81 7.03 -10.84
N GLU A 19 15.79 7.99 -11.76
CA GLU A 19 14.81 9.10 -11.72
C GLU A 19 13.35 8.58 -11.77
N TRP A 20 13.12 7.40 -12.34
CA TRP A 20 11.80 6.83 -12.62
C TRP A 20 11.49 5.64 -11.72
N GLU A 21 11.54 5.85 -10.41
CA GLU A 21 11.12 4.83 -9.45
C GLU A 21 9.60 4.68 -9.42
N PRO A 22 9.08 3.46 -9.14
CA PRO A 22 7.64 3.24 -8.95
C PRO A 22 7.02 4.20 -7.93
N LEU A 23 7.82 4.68 -6.97
CA LEU A 23 7.40 5.60 -5.92
C LEU A 23 6.64 6.82 -6.46
N GLY A 24 7.22 7.56 -7.41
CA GLY A 24 6.59 8.77 -7.96
C GLY A 24 5.28 8.46 -8.65
N PHE A 25 5.25 7.36 -9.42
CA PHE A 25 4.05 6.88 -10.09
C PHE A 25 2.93 6.52 -9.10
N PHE A 26 3.25 5.78 -8.03
CA PHE A 26 2.26 5.42 -7.00
C PHE A 26 1.76 6.63 -6.23
N SER A 27 2.64 7.56 -5.88
CA SER A 27 2.25 8.83 -5.24
C SER A 27 1.29 9.62 -6.13
N ASP A 28 1.62 9.79 -7.42
CA ASP A 28 0.74 10.49 -8.38
C ASP A 28 -0.63 9.81 -8.49
N CYS A 29 -0.67 8.47 -8.52
CA CYS A 29 -1.92 7.71 -8.58
C CYS A 29 -2.76 7.85 -7.30
N LEU A 30 -2.12 7.81 -6.12
CA LEU A 30 -2.80 8.00 -4.84
C LEU A 30 -3.39 9.41 -4.72
N CYS A 31 -2.66 10.43 -5.16
CA CYS A 31 -3.13 11.82 -5.16
C CYS A 31 -4.38 12.03 -6.04
N ASN A 32 -4.55 11.21 -7.09
CA ASN A 32 -5.61 11.36 -8.09
C ASN A 32 -6.67 10.23 -8.05
N SER A 33 -6.82 9.54 -6.93
CA SER A 33 -7.78 8.43 -6.79
C SER A 33 -8.53 8.45 -5.45
N ILE A 34 -9.69 7.79 -5.41
CA ILE A 34 -10.45 7.54 -4.18
C ILE A 34 -10.59 6.04 -3.88
N ARG A 35 -10.13 5.19 -4.79
CA ARG A 35 -10.06 3.74 -4.60
C ARG A 35 -8.73 3.21 -5.09
N PHE A 36 -8.15 2.31 -4.30
CA PHE A 36 -6.94 1.60 -4.65
C PHE A 36 -7.09 0.12 -4.30
N ASP A 37 -7.19 -0.74 -5.31
CA ASP A 37 -7.17 -2.18 -5.12
C ASP A 37 -5.78 -2.71 -5.44
N LEU A 38 -5.22 -3.52 -4.56
CA LEU A 38 -3.88 -4.05 -4.71
C LEU A 38 -3.83 -5.52 -4.29
N MET A 39 -3.36 -6.37 -5.20
CA MET A 39 -2.96 -7.75 -4.95
C MET A 39 -1.46 -7.84 -5.20
N PRO A 40 -0.61 -7.60 -4.17
CA PRO A 40 0.82 -7.66 -4.32
C PRO A 40 1.34 -9.10 -4.14
N GLY A 41 2.49 -9.39 -4.75
CA GLY A 41 3.15 -10.70 -4.56
C GLY A 41 3.62 -10.95 -3.13
N PHE A 42 3.97 -9.89 -2.39
CA PHE A 42 4.25 -9.87 -0.96
C PHE A 42 3.79 -8.55 -0.36
N PHE A 43 3.26 -8.58 0.87
CA PHE A 43 2.85 -7.37 1.58
C PHE A 43 3.80 -7.04 2.71
N ASN A 44 4.12 -5.75 2.84
CA ASN A 44 4.83 -5.19 3.97
C ASN A 44 4.32 -3.75 4.17
N SER A 45 3.89 -3.39 5.37
CA SER A 45 3.35 -2.05 5.66
C SER A 45 4.36 -0.92 5.43
N SER A 46 5.66 -1.20 5.34
CA SER A 46 6.67 -0.23 4.92
C SER A 46 6.41 0.39 3.56
N ALA A 47 5.68 -0.29 2.67
CA ALA A 47 5.27 0.28 1.39
C ALA A 47 4.32 1.46 1.59
N ILE A 48 3.37 1.36 2.53
CA ILE A 48 2.46 2.46 2.89
C ILE A 48 3.25 3.64 3.45
N ARG A 49 4.23 3.36 4.34
CA ARG A 49 5.12 4.40 4.89
C ARG A 49 5.94 5.10 3.82
N THR A 50 6.49 4.34 2.87
CA THR A 50 7.26 4.92 1.75
C THR A 50 6.38 5.83 0.91
N LEU A 51 5.08 5.56 0.85
CA LEU A 51 4.06 6.32 0.12
C LEU A 51 3.34 7.35 1.00
N SER A 52 3.87 7.72 2.17
CA SER A 52 3.16 8.52 3.19
C SER A 52 2.54 9.79 2.62
N ASP A 53 3.26 10.52 1.75
CA ASP A 53 2.78 11.77 1.16
C ASP A 53 1.53 11.56 0.30
N GLY A 54 1.59 10.63 -0.64
CA GLY A 54 0.45 10.31 -1.51
C GLY A 54 -0.70 9.66 -0.73
N PHE A 55 -0.37 8.81 0.24
CA PHE A 55 -1.36 8.09 1.04
C PHE A 55 -2.11 9.02 2.00
N ALA A 56 -1.45 10.04 2.55
CA ALA A 56 -2.08 11.07 3.36
C ALA A 56 -3.16 11.83 2.57
N LEU A 57 -2.83 12.30 1.36
CA LEU A 57 -3.80 12.98 0.49
C LEU A 57 -4.93 12.04 0.05
N PHE A 58 -4.60 10.79 -0.28
CA PHE A 58 -5.58 9.76 -0.60
C PHE A 58 -6.60 9.57 0.54
N LEU A 59 -6.14 9.45 1.79
CA LEU A 59 -7.00 9.32 2.96
C LEU A 59 -7.82 10.58 3.23
N PHE A 60 -7.20 11.76 3.13
CA PHE A 60 -7.86 13.07 3.27
C PHE A 60 -9.03 13.21 2.29
N ASN A 61 -8.84 12.79 1.04
CA ASN A 61 -9.88 12.79 -0.01
C ASN A 61 -10.95 11.70 0.16
N GLY A 62 -10.98 10.97 1.28
CA GLY A 62 -11.96 9.90 1.52
C GLY A 62 -11.59 8.57 0.86
N GLY A 63 -10.34 8.42 0.42
CA GLY A 63 -9.83 7.23 -0.26
C GLY A 63 -9.98 5.95 0.55
N ARG A 64 -10.23 4.84 -0.17
CA ARG A 64 -10.36 3.49 0.39
C ARG A 64 -9.51 2.48 -0.37
N MET A 65 -8.77 1.67 0.38
CA MET A 65 -7.90 0.65 -0.17
C MET A 65 -8.48 -0.76 0.02
N ARG A 66 -8.33 -1.65 -0.95
CA ARG A 66 -8.54 -3.10 -0.79
C ARG A 66 -7.26 -3.85 -1.08
N LEU A 67 -6.85 -4.70 -0.16
CA LEU A 67 -5.61 -5.45 -0.19
C LEU A 67 -5.91 -6.94 -0.19
N ILE A 68 -5.45 -7.66 -1.22
CA ILE A 68 -5.47 -9.12 -1.26
C ILE A 68 -4.03 -9.61 -1.11
N ILE A 69 -3.68 -10.11 0.06
CA ILE A 69 -2.29 -10.42 0.43
C ILE A 69 -2.11 -11.91 0.69
N ASN A 70 -0.89 -12.42 0.49
CA ASN A 70 -0.55 -13.78 0.91
C ASN A 70 -0.43 -13.88 2.45
N ASN A 71 -0.24 -15.10 2.95
CA ASN A 71 -0.08 -15.36 4.39
C ASN A 71 1.35 -15.22 4.92
N ILE A 72 2.28 -14.67 4.12
CA ILE A 72 3.68 -14.43 4.50
C ILE A 72 3.80 -12.97 4.94
N LEU A 73 3.80 -12.75 6.26
CA LEU A 73 3.77 -11.43 6.88
C LEU A 73 4.88 -11.28 7.92
N SER A 74 5.33 -10.04 8.13
CA SER A 74 6.16 -9.73 9.30
C SER A 74 5.34 -9.91 10.59
N ALA A 75 6.02 -10.12 11.72
CA ALA A 75 5.35 -10.24 13.01
C ALA A 75 4.53 -8.99 13.35
N GLN A 76 5.07 -7.80 13.04
CA GLN A 76 4.37 -6.54 13.25
C GLN A 76 3.12 -6.42 12.37
N ASP A 77 3.23 -6.68 11.07
CA ASP A 77 2.08 -6.61 10.15
C ASP A 77 0.99 -7.60 10.56
N LYS A 78 1.38 -8.82 10.95
CA LYS A 78 0.45 -9.83 11.44
C LYS A 78 -0.29 -9.36 12.69
N ASN A 79 0.42 -8.78 13.66
CA ASN A 79 -0.18 -8.26 14.88
C ASN A 79 -1.13 -7.09 14.58
N THR A 80 -0.76 -6.17 13.68
CA THR A 80 -1.58 -5.04 13.27
C THR A 80 -2.88 -5.47 12.58
N ILE A 81 -2.82 -6.51 11.75
CA ILE A 81 -3.99 -7.05 11.04
C ILE A 81 -4.92 -7.81 11.99
N ILE A 82 -4.36 -8.52 12.97
CA ILE A 82 -5.13 -9.33 13.93
C ILE A 82 -5.69 -8.48 15.07
N ALA A 83 -5.04 -7.36 15.42
CA ALA A 83 -5.43 -6.49 16.52
C ALA A 83 -6.94 -6.18 16.44
N ASP A 84 -7.70 -6.84 17.32
CA ASP A 84 -9.15 -6.77 17.29
C ASP A 84 -9.55 -5.34 17.65
N SER A 85 -10.40 -4.75 16.82
CA SER A 85 -10.90 -3.37 16.92
C SER A 85 -11.52 -3.01 18.28
N LYS A 86 -11.69 -3.97 19.18
CA LYS A 86 -12.28 -3.82 20.51
C LYS A 86 -11.40 -3.06 21.51
N ASP A 87 -10.08 -3.20 21.45
CA ASP A 87 -9.17 -2.53 22.42
C ASP A 87 -8.68 -1.14 21.95
N ASN A 88 -8.80 -0.85 20.65
CA ASN A 88 -8.45 0.44 20.04
C ASN A 88 -9.59 1.46 20.07
N SER A 89 -10.66 1.21 20.82
CA SER A 89 -11.88 2.04 20.84
C SER A 89 -11.69 3.46 21.40
N THR A 90 -10.54 3.76 22.00
CA THR A 90 -10.23 5.08 22.57
C THR A 90 -9.42 5.99 21.65
N VAL A 91 -8.71 5.43 20.65
CA VAL A 91 -7.87 6.23 19.75
C VAL A 91 -8.67 6.57 18.50
N THR A 92 -9.07 7.83 18.39
CA THR A 92 -9.69 8.38 17.18
C THR A 92 -8.64 9.16 16.40
N PHE A 93 -8.52 8.86 15.11
CA PHE A 93 -7.63 9.58 14.23
C PHE A 93 -8.43 10.50 13.32
N ASP A 94 -8.01 11.76 13.27
CA ASP A 94 -8.60 12.77 12.39
C ASP A 94 -8.04 12.62 10.97
N LEU A 95 -8.93 12.34 10.03
CA LEU A 95 -8.60 12.23 8.60
C LEU A 95 -8.65 13.57 7.86
N SER A 96 -9.06 14.64 8.54
CA SER A 96 -9.12 16.00 7.97
C SER A 96 -7.82 16.79 8.16
N ASN A 97 -6.86 16.29 8.94
CA ASN A 97 -5.55 16.93 9.13
C ASN A 97 -4.45 16.24 8.30
N ILE A 98 -4.22 16.71 7.07
CA ILE A 98 -3.28 16.09 6.13
C ILE A 98 -1.82 16.05 6.62
N GLU A 99 -1.38 17.04 7.41
CA GLU A 99 -0.02 17.07 7.96
C GLU A 99 0.17 15.95 8.99
N GLN A 100 -0.80 15.81 9.91
CA GLN A 100 -0.80 14.74 10.89
C GLN A 100 -0.86 13.34 10.25
N LEU A 101 -1.63 13.20 9.16
CA LEU A 101 -1.67 11.96 8.38
C LEU A 101 -0.30 11.59 7.84
N ARG A 102 0.37 12.55 7.18
CA ARG A 102 1.70 12.34 6.61
C ARG A 102 2.68 11.93 7.70
N ASP A 103 2.73 12.69 8.78
CA ASP A 103 3.73 12.51 9.84
C ASP A 103 3.58 11.12 10.48
N THR A 104 2.35 10.76 10.87
CA THR A 104 2.06 9.43 11.45
C THR A 104 2.37 8.29 10.49
N LEU A 105 2.13 8.46 9.20
CA LEU A 105 2.41 7.44 8.19
C LEU A 105 3.90 7.32 7.85
N SER A 106 4.68 8.39 8.03
CA SER A 106 6.09 8.48 7.61
C SER A 106 7.08 7.83 8.58
N GLU A 107 6.69 7.66 9.86
CA GLU A 107 7.56 7.09 10.88
C GLU A 107 7.34 5.57 11.04
N LYS A 108 8.37 4.83 11.47
CA LYS A 108 8.26 3.39 11.77
C LYS A 108 8.26 3.17 13.28
N ASP A 109 7.20 3.61 13.92
CA ASP A 109 7.05 3.55 15.37
C ASP A 109 5.75 2.83 15.77
N LYS A 110 5.42 2.90 17.06
CA LYS A 110 4.19 2.33 17.61
C LYS A 110 2.94 3.01 17.02
N TYR A 111 3.00 4.33 16.82
CA TYR A 111 1.88 5.12 16.31
C TYR A 111 1.52 4.73 14.88
N PHE A 112 2.51 4.45 14.01
CA PHE A 112 2.27 3.95 12.66
C PHE A 112 1.40 2.67 12.65
N PHE A 113 1.73 1.70 13.52
CA PHE A 113 1.00 0.43 13.57
C PHE A 113 -0.39 0.58 14.22
N GLU A 114 -0.54 1.44 15.23
CA GLU A 114 -1.83 1.79 15.82
C GLU A 114 -2.74 2.47 14.79
N TYR A 115 -2.17 3.38 14.01
CA TYR A 115 -2.86 4.07 12.92
C TYR A 115 -3.33 3.09 11.84
N LEU A 116 -2.45 2.19 11.41
CA LEU A 116 -2.78 1.16 10.43
C LEU A 116 -3.88 0.22 10.94
N SER A 117 -3.82 -0.21 12.21
CA SER A 117 -4.90 -0.98 12.85
C SER A 117 -6.22 -0.22 12.84
N TRP A 118 -6.21 1.08 13.14
CA TRP A 118 -7.42 1.91 13.10
C TRP A 118 -7.99 2.05 11.68
N LEU A 119 -7.15 2.25 10.66
CA LEU A 119 -7.59 2.30 9.25
C LEU A 119 -8.27 1.00 8.82
N ILE A 120 -7.76 -0.14 9.28
CA ILE A 120 -8.35 -1.47 9.01
C ILE A 120 -9.69 -1.61 9.73
N ALA A 121 -9.74 -1.28 11.02
CA ALA A 121 -10.95 -1.32 11.84
C ALA A 121 -12.09 -0.45 11.26
N ASN A 122 -11.74 0.73 10.74
CA ASN A 122 -12.68 1.70 10.18
C ASN A 122 -12.96 1.49 8.68
N LYS A 123 -12.54 0.36 8.10
CA LYS A 123 -12.77 0.01 6.67
C LYS A 123 -12.25 1.07 5.69
N ARG A 124 -11.21 1.79 6.08
CA ARG A 124 -10.41 2.63 5.17
C ARG A 124 -9.43 1.76 4.38
N ILE A 125 -8.96 0.67 4.99
CA ILE A 125 -8.20 -0.40 4.34
C ILE A 125 -8.93 -1.72 4.62
N ASP A 126 -9.33 -2.44 3.57
CA ASP A 126 -9.87 -3.79 3.68
C ASP A 126 -8.80 -4.81 3.30
N ILE A 127 -8.56 -5.81 4.15
CA ILE A 127 -7.50 -6.80 3.93
C ILE A 127 -8.13 -8.19 3.86
N LYS A 128 -7.83 -8.91 2.77
CA LYS A 128 -8.15 -10.32 2.58
C LYS A 128 -6.85 -11.10 2.45
N ILE A 129 -6.65 -12.04 3.36
CA ILE A 129 -5.50 -12.95 3.32
C ILE A 129 -5.90 -14.18 2.49
N ILE A 130 -5.11 -14.50 1.48
CA ILE A 130 -5.26 -15.70 0.65
C ILE A 130 -4.11 -16.67 0.87
N SER A 131 -4.41 -17.96 0.79
CA SER A 131 -3.43 -19.04 0.79
C SER A 131 -3.77 -20.03 -0.33
N ILE A 132 -2.75 -20.70 -0.86
CA ILE A 132 -2.95 -21.75 -1.87
C ILE A 132 -3.38 -23.02 -1.12
N LYS A 133 -4.53 -23.60 -1.49
CA LYS A 133 -4.91 -24.94 -1.04
C LYS A 133 -3.99 -25.94 -1.73
N ASN A 134 -3.29 -26.76 -0.94
CA ASN A 134 -2.44 -27.89 -1.37
C ASN A 134 -1.02 -27.52 -1.84
N GLU A 135 -0.30 -26.76 -1.02
CA GLU A 135 1.17 -26.61 -0.95
C GLU A 135 1.97 -26.98 -2.21
N GLN A 136 1.95 -26.10 -3.21
CA GLN A 136 3.09 -25.88 -4.10
C GLN A 136 2.96 -24.48 -4.73
N GLY A 137 3.85 -23.57 -4.30
CA GLY A 137 3.93 -22.20 -4.83
C GLY A 137 3.45 -21.11 -3.87
N ILE A 138 3.68 -19.86 -4.27
CA ILE A 138 3.22 -18.64 -3.58
C ILE A 138 2.32 -17.88 -4.56
N ALA A 139 1.18 -17.39 -4.10
CA ALA A 139 0.35 -16.49 -4.90
C ALA A 139 1.18 -15.25 -5.24
N HIS A 140 1.60 -15.13 -6.50
CA HIS A 140 2.56 -14.10 -6.94
C HIS A 140 1.99 -13.27 -8.10
N THR A 141 0.69 -13.03 -8.04
CA THR A 141 0.01 -12.04 -8.88
C THR A 141 0.40 -10.64 -8.43
N LYS A 142 0.53 -9.72 -9.39
CA LYS A 142 0.77 -8.31 -9.13
C LYS A 142 -0.23 -7.50 -9.93
N GLU A 143 -1.34 -7.22 -9.29
CA GLU A 143 -2.43 -6.44 -9.87
C GLU A 143 -2.69 -5.23 -8.99
N GLY A 144 -2.74 -4.06 -9.61
CA GLY A 144 -3.05 -2.80 -8.95
C GLY A 144 -4.06 -2.04 -9.79
N VAL A 145 -5.07 -1.47 -9.13
CA VAL A 145 -6.13 -0.69 -9.78
C VAL A 145 -6.39 0.58 -8.99
N PHE A 146 -6.20 1.72 -9.64
CA PHE A 146 -6.61 3.03 -9.11
C PHE A 146 -7.88 3.51 -9.81
N SER A 147 -8.81 4.11 -9.05
CA SER A 147 -9.99 4.76 -9.63
C SER A 147 -10.47 5.98 -8.85
N MET A 148 -10.93 7.00 -9.58
CA MET A 148 -11.58 8.21 -9.05
C MET A 148 -13.04 8.33 -9.48
N ASN A 149 -13.41 7.76 -10.63
CA ASN A 149 -14.76 7.70 -11.20
C ASN A 149 -14.82 6.60 -12.28
N LYS A 150 -14.58 6.96 -13.56
CA LYS A 150 -14.46 6.06 -14.73
C LYS A 150 -13.02 5.79 -15.17
N THR A 151 -12.07 6.61 -14.72
CA THR A 151 -10.66 6.42 -15.02
C THR A 151 -10.15 5.23 -14.23
N LEU A 152 -9.76 4.18 -14.96
CA LEU A 152 -9.20 2.96 -14.44
C LEU A 152 -7.74 2.89 -14.90
N LEU A 153 -6.81 2.89 -13.96
CA LEU A 153 -5.42 2.57 -14.25
C LEU A 153 -5.16 1.17 -13.74
N VAL A 154 -4.93 0.22 -14.65
CA VAL A 154 -4.61 -1.18 -14.34
C VAL A 154 -3.13 -1.40 -14.49
N LEU A 155 -2.51 -1.96 -13.46
CA LEU A 155 -1.10 -2.33 -13.44
C LEU A 155 -1.00 -3.85 -13.33
N THR A 156 -0.41 -4.47 -14.33
CA THR A 156 0.03 -5.86 -14.28
C THR A 156 1.55 -5.89 -14.30
N ALA A 157 2.15 -6.49 -13.28
CA ALA A 157 3.61 -6.57 -12.98
C ALA A 157 4.20 -5.38 -12.19
N LEU A 158 3.82 -5.26 -10.92
CA LEU A 158 4.56 -4.49 -9.91
C LEU A 158 5.86 -5.20 -9.47
N VAL A 159 6.97 -4.48 -9.51
CA VAL A 159 8.08 -4.67 -8.57
C VAL A 159 7.96 -3.54 -7.55
N ILE A 160 7.15 -3.73 -6.50
CA ILE A 160 7.30 -2.89 -5.31
C ILE A 160 8.58 -3.36 -4.64
N LEU A 161 9.57 -2.47 -4.55
CA LEU A 161 10.80 -2.69 -3.79
C LEU A 161 10.46 -2.75 -2.29
N CYS A 162 9.85 -3.82 -1.83
CA CYS A 162 9.90 -4.18 -0.42
C CYS A 162 11.33 -4.67 -0.17
N LYS A 163 12.09 -3.96 0.66
CA LYS A 163 13.37 -4.48 1.16
C LYS A 163 13.10 -5.88 1.75
N PRO A 164 13.97 -6.87 1.50
CA PRO A 164 13.85 -8.16 2.18
C PRO A 164 13.89 -7.93 3.69
N LEU A 165 13.05 -8.69 4.41
CA LEU A 165 12.99 -8.73 5.87
C LEU A 165 14.35 -9.04 6.48
#